data_AF-A0A3S4IYC9-F1
#
_entry.id   AF-A0A3S4IYC9-F1
#
_cell.length_a   1.000
_cell.length_b   1.000
_cell.length_c   1.000
_cell.angle_alpha   90.00
_cell.angle_beta   90.00
_cell.angle_gamma   90.00
#
_symmetry.space_group_name_H-M   'P 1'
#
loop_
_entity.id
_entity.type
_entity.pdbx_description
1 polymer ?
#
loop_
_entity_poly.entity_id
_entity_poly.type
_entity_poly.pdbx_seq_one_letter_code
_entity_poly.pdbx_strand_id
1 'polypeptide(L)'
;MRTGTASDEARREAKNDLFFSRVSQWDDWLSQYTTLQYRGQFDVVRPVVRKLVSEMRQNPIDVLYRPKDGASPDAADVLMGMYRTDMRHNTAKIAVNIAVREQIEAGVGAWRLVTDYEDQSPTSNNQVIRREPIHSACSHVIWDSNSKLMDKSDARHCTVIHSMSQNGWEDFAEKYDLDADDIPSFQNPNDWVFPWLTQDTIQIAEFYEVVEKKETAYIYQDPVTGEPVSYFKRDIKDVIDDLADSGFIKIAERQIKRRRVYKSIITCTAVLKDKQLIAGEHIPIVPVFGEWGFVEDKEVYEGVVRLTKDGQRLRNMIMSFNADIVARTPKKKPFFWPEQIAGFEHMYDGNDDYPYYCSIARMRTTEKCQLSRWHITKTLRYRKPTPTCWKQPPQQ
;
A
#
# COMPACT_ATOMS: atom_id res chain seq x y z
N MET A 1 25.54 -6.82 -1.30
CA MET A 1 24.43 -6.14 -0.58
C MET A 1 24.06 -6.93 0.67
N ARG A 2 24.47 -6.49 1.86
CA ARG A 2 24.06 -7.07 3.17
C ARG A 2 23.21 -6.07 3.99
N THR A 3 22.75 -4.99 3.36
CA THR A 3 22.12 -3.82 4.00
C THR A 3 20.59 -3.92 4.19
N GLY A 4 19.96 -5.04 3.78
CA GLY A 4 18.50 -5.21 3.88
C GLY A 4 18.00 -5.67 5.26
N THR A 5 18.85 -6.33 6.06
CA THR A 5 18.36 -7.16 7.17
C THR A 5 17.75 -6.40 8.35
N ALA A 6 18.04 -5.10 8.53
CA ALA A 6 17.55 -4.36 9.69
C ALA A 6 16.11 -3.81 9.52
N SER A 7 15.66 -3.57 8.29
CA SER A 7 14.33 -2.99 8.00
C SER A 7 13.36 -4.01 7.38
N ASP A 8 13.82 -5.22 7.05
CA ASP A 8 13.02 -6.25 6.39
C ASP A 8 11.73 -6.61 7.15
N GLU A 9 11.78 -6.64 8.48
CA GLU A 9 10.60 -6.92 9.33
C GLU A 9 9.55 -5.80 9.23
N ALA A 10 9.97 -4.53 9.36
CA ALA A 10 9.06 -3.39 9.25
C ALA A 10 8.45 -3.26 7.84
N ARG A 11 9.24 -3.56 6.79
CA ARG A 11 8.73 -3.61 5.42
C ARG A 11 7.69 -4.70 5.22
N ARG A 12 7.93 -5.91 5.76
CA ARG A 12 6.98 -7.02 5.71
C ARG A 12 5.65 -6.63 6.37
N GLU A 13 5.69 -6.03 7.55
CA GLU A 13 4.47 -5.59 8.23
C GLU A 13 3.75 -4.45 7.50
N ALA A 14 4.47 -3.46 6.99
CA ALA A 14 3.88 -2.37 6.22
C ALA A 14 3.23 -2.85 4.91
N LYS A 15 3.80 -3.88 4.27
CA LYS A 15 3.18 -4.54 3.11
C LYS A 15 1.88 -5.24 3.49
N ASN A 16 1.85 -5.94 4.64
CA ASN A 16 0.63 -6.53 5.18
C ASN A 16 -0.44 -5.46 5.46
N ASP A 17 -0.04 -4.31 6.01
CA ASP A 17 -0.94 -3.18 6.32
C ASP A 17 -1.55 -2.55 5.05
N LEU A 18 -0.72 -2.36 4.02
CA LEU A 18 -1.16 -1.84 2.73
C LEU A 18 -2.16 -2.79 2.05
N PHE A 19 -1.89 -4.09 2.09
CA PHE A 19 -2.81 -5.08 1.57
C PHE A 19 -4.14 -5.09 2.34
N PHE A 20 -4.06 -5.04 3.67
CA PHE A 20 -5.23 -5.08 4.55
C PHE A 20 -6.21 -3.93 4.29
N SER A 21 -5.66 -2.72 4.06
CA SER A 21 -6.46 -1.52 3.80
C SER A 21 -7.06 -1.51 2.38
N ARG A 22 -6.29 -1.92 1.36
CA ARG A 22 -6.66 -1.74 -0.05
C ARG A 22 -7.38 -2.94 -0.66
N VAL A 23 -6.96 -4.16 -0.34
CA VAL A 23 -7.41 -5.36 -1.04
C VAL A 23 -8.40 -6.14 -0.20
N SER A 24 -7.93 -6.80 0.86
CA SER A 24 -8.72 -7.74 1.66
C SER A 24 -8.31 -7.67 3.12
N GLN A 25 -9.30 -7.79 4.00
CA GLN A 25 -9.10 -7.84 5.45
C GLN A 25 -8.88 -9.27 5.97
N TRP A 26 -8.91 -10.26 5.08
CA TRP A 26 -8.66 -11.65 5.42
C TRP A 26 -7.19 -11.99 5.17
N ASP A 27 -6.59 -12.69 6.14
CA ASP A 27 -5.16 -13.07 6.14
C ASP A 27 -4.85 -14.19 5.13
N ASP A 28 -5.88 -14.95 4.75
CA ASP A 28 -5.75 -16.29 4.19
C ASP A 28 -6.34 -16.35 2.78
N TRP A 29 -5.57 -15.88 1.80
CA TRP A 29 -6.03 -15.78 0.40
C TRP A 29 -5.06 -16.35 -0.64
N LEU A 30 -4.07 -17.13 -0.23
CA LEU A 30 -3.04 -17.63 -1.14
C LEU A 30 -3.12 -19.12 -1.51
N SER A 31 -3.91 -19.97 -0.81
CA SER A 31 -4.03 -21.38 -1.22
C SER A 31 -5.40 -21.80 -1.77
N GLN A 32 -6.49 -21.10 -1.44
CA GLN A 32 -7.85 -21.48 -1.87
C GLN A 32 -8.70 -20.23 -2.14
N TYR A 33 -8.69 -19.77 -3.39
CA TYR A 33 -9.39 -18.55 -3.84
C TYR A 33 -10.92 -18.56 -3.59
N THR A 34 -11.52 -19.73 -3.34
CA THR A 34 -12.95 -19.88 -3.04
C THR A 34 -13.19 -21.02 -2.03
N THR A 35 -13.07 -20.72 -0.74
CA THR A 35 -13.50 -21.68 0.30
C THR A 35 -15.04 -21.77 0.33
N LEU A 36 -15.58 -22.94 0.68
CA LEU A 36 -17.03 -23.20 0.79
C LEU A 36 -17.73 -22.41 1.93
N GLN A 37 -16.95 -21.86 2.86
CA GLN A 37 -17.46 -21.07 3.98
C GLN A 37 -17.76 -19.64 3.53
N TYR A 38 -18.84 -19.06 4.06
CA TYR A 38 -19.12 -17.66 3.82
C TYR A 38 -18.05 -16.79 4.50
N ARG A 39 -17.48 -15.82 3.76
CA ARG A 39 -16.51 -14.85 4.28
C ARG A 39 -16.99 -13.43 3.98
N GLY A 40 -17.68 -12.81 4.93
CA GLY A 40 -18.13 -11.43 4.82
C GLY A 40 -17.06 -10.43 5.26
N GLN A 41 -16.96 -9.27 4.58
CA GLN A 41 -16.06 -8.18 4.96
C GLN A 41 -16.87 -6.96 5.40
N PHE A 42 -16.73 -6.58 6.67
CA PHE A 42 -17.50 -5.50 7.30
C PHE A 42 -16.58 -4.36 7.71
N ASP A 43 -16.08 -3.65 6.71
CA ASP A 43 -14.99 -2.70 6.82
C ASP A 43 -15.32 -1.44 7.65
N VAL A 44 -14.65 -1.28 8.79
CA VAL A 44 -14.68 -0.04 9.60
C VAL A 44 -13.40 0.79 9.47
N VAL A 45 -12.36 0.26 8.84
CA VAL A 45 -11.04 0.89 8.71
C VAL A 45 -11.04 1.91 7.58
N ARG A 46 -11.60 1.58 6.41
CA ARG A 46 -11.65 2.50 5.26
C ARG A 46 -12.33 3.84 5.55
N PRO A 47 -13.46 3.92 6.28
CA PRO A 47 -14.06 5.20 6.66
C PRO A 47 -13.11 6.09 7.47
N VAL A 48 -12.37 5.51 8.42
CA VAL A 48 -11.40 6.24 9.26
C VAL A 48 -10.23 6.76 8.42
N VAL A 49 -9.65 5.89 7.58
CA VAL A 49 -8.56 6.28 6.66
C VAL A 49 -9.01 7.40 5.73
N ARG A 50 -10.21 7.29 5.13
CA ARG A 50 -10.75 8.33 4.23
C ARG A 50 -10.95 9.67 4.94
N LYS A 51 -11.40 9.66 6.19
CA LYS A 51 -11.56 10.87 7.00
C LYS A 51 -10.21 11.57 7.19
N LEU A 52 -9.20 10.84 7.68
CA LEU A 52 -7.86 11.40 7.92
C LEU A 52 -7.21 11.91 6.63
N VAL A 53 -7.32 11.14 5.54
CA VAL A 53 -6.84 11.56 4.22
C VAL A 53 -7.55 12.84 3.75
N SER A 54 -8.85 12.97 4.00
CA SER A 54 -9.60 14.18 3.63
C SER A 54 -9.13 15.40 4.41
N GLU A 55 -8.89 15.27 5.73
CA GLU A 55 -8.41 16.37 6.57
C GLU A 55 -7.02 16.86 6.14
N MET A 56 -6.09 15.94 5.86
CA MET A 56 -4.76 16.30 5.36
C MET A 56 -4.77 16.88 3.95
N ARG A 57 -5.73 16.48 3.11
CA ARG A 57 -5.90 17.05 1.76
C ARG A 57 -6.52 18.44 1.76
N GLN A 58 -7.37 18.74 2.74
CA GLN A 58 -7.93 20.09 2.92
C GLN A 58 -6.84 21.09 3.34
N ASN A 59 -5.85 20.64 4.10
CA ASN A 59 -4.73 21.44 4.57
C ASN A 59 -3.40 20.95 3.95
N PRO A 60 -3.17 21.19 2.64
CA PRO A 60 -1.91 20.82 2.03
C PRO A 60 -0.77 21.65 2.63
N ILE A 61 0.24 20.96 3.16
CA ILE A 61 1.48 21.59 3.63
C ILE A 61 2.40 21.74 2.42
N ASP A 62 2.77 22.97 2.11
CA ASP A 62 3.69 23.28 1.02
C ASP A 62 4.96 23.97 1.54
N VAL A 63 6.00 23.98 0.71
CA VAL A 63 7.30 24.54 1.06
C VAL A 63 7.21 26.06 1.17
N LEU A 64 7.76 26.62 2.24
CA LEU A 64 7.97 28.05 2.40
C LEU A 64 9.44 28.30 2.69
N TYR A 65 10.15 28.92 1.75
CA TYR A 65 11.51 29.40 2.00
C TYR A 65 11.47 30.65 2.87
N ARG A 66 12.23 30.63 3.96
CA ARG A 66 12.47 31.80 4.80
C ARG A 66 13.94 32.21 4.66
N PRO A 67 14.24 33.51 4.50
CA PRO A 67 15.62 33.96 4.43
C PRO A 67 16.32 33.65 5.75
N LYS A 68 17.60 33.28 5.66
CA LYS A 68 18.46 33.10 6.83
C LYS A 68 18.91 34.46 7.35
N ASP A 69 19.26 34.54 8.63
CA ASP A 69 19.86 35.74 9.22
C ASP A 69 21.07 36.22 8.42
N GLY A 70 21.02 37.47 7.94
CA GLY A 70 22.05 38.10 7.12
C GLY A 70 21.94 37.88 5.61
N ALA A 71 20.93 37.14 5.13
CA ALA A 71 20.62 37.03 3.71
C ALA A 71 19.62 38.11 3.26
N SER A 72 19.67 38.49 1.98
CA SER A 72 18.66 39.39 1.40
C SER A 72 17.26 38.76 1.52
N PRO A 73 16.24 39.51 1.97
CA PRO A 73 14.86 39.03 1.99
C PRO A 73 14.35 38.57 0.62
N ASP A 74 14.81 39.23 -0.45
CA ASP A 74 14.37 38.99 -1.83
C ASP A 74 14.81 37.61 -2.36
N ALA A 75 15.83 36.99 -1.75
CA ALA A 75 16.31 35.67 -2.14
C ALA A 75 15.22 34.59 -1.97
N ALA A 76 14.36 34.72 -0.96
CA ALA A 76 13.28 33.76 -0.74
C ALA A 76 12.24 33.82 -1.86
N ASP A 77 11.91 35.01 -2.35
CA ASP A 77 10.89 35.20 -3.39
C ASP A 77 11.33 34.63 -4.73
N VAL A 78 12.62 34.76 -5.08
CA VAL A 78 13.19 34.15 -6.29
C VAL A 78 13.06 32.62 -6.25
N LEU A 79 13.49 31.99 -5.15
CA LEU A 79 13.40 30.53 -4.99
C LEU A 79 11.96 30.02 -4.94
N MET A 80 11.07 30.77 -4.30
CA MET A 80 9.63 30.47 -4.28
C MET A 80 9.00 30.59 -5.66
N GLY A 81 9.40 31.57 -6.47
CA GLY A 81 8.96 31.73 -7.86
C GLY A 81 9.29 30.52 -8.72
N MET A 82 10.54 30.03 -8.63
CA MET A 82 10.98 28.81 -9.31
C MET A 82 10.22 27.57 -8.81
N TYR A 83 10.18 27.35 -7.49
CA TYR A 83 9.49 26.20 -6.89
C TYR A 83 8.01 26.13 -7.29
N ARG A 84 7.29 27.26 -7.24
CA ARG A 84 5.87 27.31 -7.60
C ARG A 84 5.63 27.03 -9.08
N THR A 85 6.55 27.44 -9.96
CA THR A 85 6.43 27.25 -11.40
C THR A 85 6.52 25.76 -11.75
N ASP A 86 7.48 25.06 -11.16
CA ASP A 86 7.73 23.64 -11.39
C ASP A 86 6.70 22.75 -10.67
N MET A 87 6.30 23.10 -9.46
CA MET A 87 5.39 22.28 -8.64
C MET A 87 3.90 22.54 -8.89
N ARG A 88 3.54 23.42 -9.85
CA ARG A 88 2.14 23.64 -10.25
C ARG A 88 1.52 22.43 -10.96
N HIS A 89 2.34 21.59 -11.58
CA HIS A 89 1.88 20.44 -12.33
C HIS A 89 1.15 19.43 -11.44
N ASN A 90 0.12 18.78 -12.00
CA ASN A 90 -0.71 17.83 -11.25
C ASN A 90 0.09 16.67 -10.65
N THR A 91 1.20 16.27 -11.30
CA THR A 91 2.10 15.23 -10.78
C THR A 91 2.60 15.53 -9.38
N ALA A 92 2.94 16.79 -9.08
CA ALA A 92 3.43 17.17 -7.76
C ALA A 92 2.36 17.06 -6.68
N LYS A 93 1.11 17.43 -6.99
CA LYS A 93 -0.04 17.26 -6.09
C LYS A 93 -0.38 15.78 -5.88
N ILE A 94 -0.33 14.99 -6.95
CA ILE A 94 -0.58 13.54 -6.91
C ILE A 94 0.47 12.85 -6.02
N ALA A 95 1.74 13.23 -6.15
CA ALA A 95 2.83 12.72 -5.33
C ALA A 95 2.59 12.90 -3.82
N VAL A 96 2.22 14.11 -3.40
CA VAL A 96 1.89 14.38 -1.99
C VAL A 96 0.66 13.58 -1.55
N ASN A 97 -0.39 13.53 -2.37
CA ASN A 97 -1.63 12.82 -2.04
C ASN A 97 -1.44 11.30 -1.89
N ILE A 98 -0.51 10.71 -2.64
CA ILE A 98 -0.16 9.30 -2.52
C ILE A 98 0.69 9.07 -1.27
N ALA A 99 1.70 9.89 -1.07
CA ALA A 99 2.60 9.78 0.07
C ALA A 99 1.84 9.91 1.40
N VAL A 100 0.96 10.90 1.54
CA VAL A 100 0.10 11.07 2.72
C VAL A 100 -0.85 9.89 2.93
N ARG A 101 -1.38 9.32 1.83
CA ARG A 101 -2.26 8.16 1.93
C ARG A 101 -1.51 6.92 2.44
N GLU A 102 -0.32 6.65 1.89
CA GLU A 102 0.51 5.51 2.30
C GLU A 102 1.10 5.71 3.71
N GLN A 103 1.36 6.96 4.10
CA GLN A 103 1.70 7.33 5.47
C GLN A 103 0.63 6.88 6.47
N ILE A 104 -0.65 7.14 6.18
CA ILE A 104 -1.77 6.76 7.07
C ILE A 104 -2.01 5.24 7.03
N GLU A 105 -1.97 4.62 5.85
CA GLU A 105 -2.28 3.20 5.66
C GLU A 105 -1.16 2.28 6.17
N ALA A 106 0.07 2.47 5.70
CA ALA A 106 1.21 1.58 5.90
C ALA A 106 2.31 2.15 6.81
N GLY A 107 2.26 3.46 7.10
CA GLY A 107 3.27 4.14 7.91
C GLY A 107 4.46 4.70 7.13
N VAL A 108 4.51 4.48 5.81
CA VAL A 108 5.57 5.02 4.94
C VAL A 108 5.02 5.36 3.56
N GLY A 109 5.40 6.53 3.05
CA GLY A 109 5.18 6.95 1.67
C GLY A 109 6.45 7.59 1.12
N ALA A 110 6.56 7.76 -0.20
CA ALA A 110 7.69 8.48 -0.78
C ALA A 110 7.34 9.15 -2.12
N TRP A 111 8.11 10.16 -2.47
CA TRP A 111 8.15 10.71 -3.82
C TRP A 111 9.60 10.96 -4.25
N ARG A 112 9.84 10.99 -5.57
CA ARG A 112 11.13 11.36 -6.14
C ARG A 112 11.09 12.71 -6.83
N LEU A 113 12.22 13.41 -6.81
CA LEU A 113 12.46 14.60 -7.62
C LEU A 113 13.31 14.21 -8.82
N VAL A 114 12.83 14.49 -10.03
CA VAL A 114 13.51 14.22 -11.29
C VAL A 114 13.71 15.53 -12.04
N THR A 115 14.77 15.60 -12.84
CA THR A 115 15.05 16.73 -13.72
C THR A 115 14.81 16.30 -15.15
N ASP A 116 13.90 16.97 -15.84
CA ASP A 116 13.62 16.76 -17.26
C ASP A 116 13.96 18.03 -18.05
N TYR A 117 14.29 17.86 -19.33
CA TYR A 117 14.41 18.98 -20.25
C TYR A 117 13.05 19.27 -20.91
N GLU A 118 12.65 20.53 -20.93
CA GLU A 118 11.41 21.00 -21.54
C GLU A 118 11.71 22.10 -22.57
N ASP A 119 11.69 21.75 -23.85
CA ASP A 119 11.97 22.68 -24.96
C ASP A 119 10.83 23.66 -25.27
N GLN A 120 9.68 23.52 -24.58
CA GLN A 120 8.48 24.32 -24.86
C GLN A 120 8.54 25.74 -24.28
N SER A 121 9.49 26.04 -23.37
CA SER A 121 9.64 27.36 -22.74
C SER A 121 11.05 27.93 -22.96
N PRO A 122 11.22 28.95 -23.81
CA PRO A 122 12.55 29.42 -24.26
C PRO A 122 13.28 30.38 -23.29
N THR A 123 12.78 30.59 -22.06
CA THR A 123 13.25 31.66 -21.14
C THR A 123 13.99 31.17 -19.89
N SER A 124 13.90 29.89 -19.54
CA SER A 124 14.68 29.26 -18.45
C SER A 124 15.74 28.36 -19.08
N ASN A 125 16.65 27.77 -18.29
CA ASN A 125 17.72 26.86 -18.75
C ASN A 125 17.22 25.52 -19.36
N ASN A 126 16.05 25.52 -20.00
CA ASN A 126 15.26 24.42 -20.55
C ASN A 126 15.10 23.20 -19.61
N GLN A 127 15.35 23.35 -18.31
CA GLN A 127 15.25 22.26 -17.33
C GLN A 127 14.13 22.56 -16.34
N VAL A 128 13.34 21.53 -16.02
CA VAL A 128 12.23 21.58 -15.07
C VAL A 128 12.40 20.46 -14.05
N ILE A 129 12.23 20.78 -12.76
CA ILE A 129 12.22 19.77 -11.71
C ILE A 129 10.79 19.25 -11.53
N ARG A 130 10.59 17.94 -11.68
CA ARG A 130 9.29 17.30 -11.49
C ARG A 130 9.29 16.41 -10.27
N ARG A 131 8.17 16.42 -9.55
CA ARG A 131 7.93 15.51 -8.43
C ARG A 131 7.08 14.35 -8.91
N GLU A 132 7.62 13.14 -8.81
CA GLU A 132 6.93 11.92 -9.22
C GLU A 132 6.59 11.05 -8.00
N PRO A 133 5.36 10.52 -7.93
CA PRO A 133 4.98 9.59 -6.87
C PRO A 133 5.76 8.29 -6.96
N ILE A 134 6.07 7.70 -5.80
CA ILE A 134 6.44 6.30 -5.70
C ILE A 134 5.30 5.59 -4.98
N HIS A 135 4.64 4.68 -5.68
CA HIS A 135 3.59 3.84 -5.10
C HIS A 135 4.19 2.65 -4.36
N SER A 136 3.54 2.22 -3.28
CA SER A 136 3.98 1.11 -2.43
C SER A 136 5.44 1.32 -1.99
N ALA A 137 5.72 2.50 -1.45
CA ALA A 137 7.08 2.88 -1.04
C ALA A 137 7.69 1.91 -0.03
N CYS A 138 6.85 1.24 0.79
CA CYS A 138 7.27 0.21 1.74
C CYS A 138 8.01 -0.99 1.12
N SER A 139 7.67 -1.36 -0.13
CA SER A 139 8.31 -2.47 -0.83
C SER A 139 9.35 -2.01 -1.85
N HIS A 140 9.14 -0.84 -2.46
CA HIS A 140 9.97 -0.37 -3.57
C HIS A 140 11.17 0.46 -3.12
N VAL A 141 11.10 1.19 -2.00
CA VAL A 141 12.20 2.05 -1.53
C VAL A 141 12.90 1.38 -0.34
N ILE A 142 14.17 1.06 -0.51
CA ILE A 142 14.99 0.39 0.48
C ILE A 142 16.15 1.30 0.86
N TRP A 143 16.17 1.69 2.12
CA TRP A 143 17.18 2.57 2.67
C TRP A 143 18.28 1.80 3.38
N ASP A 144 19.43 2.43 3.52
CA ASP A 144 20.53 1.90 4.31
C ASP A 144 20.13 1.72 5.79
N SER A 145 20.62 0.64 6.40
CA SER A 145 20.30 0.26 7.80
C SER A 145 20.84 1.24 8.84
N ASN A 146 21.76 2.12 8.47
CA ASN A 146 22.40 3.06 9.40
C ASN A 146 21.74 4.46 9.40
N SER A 147 20.59 4.63 8.76
CA SER A 147 19.86 5.89 8.77
C SER A 147 19.09 6.06 10.08
N LYS A 148 19.38 7.12 10.84
CA LYS A 148 18.79 7.45 12.14
C LYS A 148 17.85 8.65 12.10
N LEU A 149 17.86 9.41 11.01
CA LEU A 149 16.98 10.56 10.83
C LEU A 149 15.73 10.15 10.03
N MET A 150 14.59 10.75 10.37
CA MET A 150 13.33 10.47 9.68
C MET A 150 13.35 10.91 8.20
N ASP A 151 14.08 11.98 7.89
CA ASP A 151 14.27 12.46 6.51
C ASP A 151 15.26 11.60 5.69
N LYS A 152 15.93 10.66 6.37
CA LYS A 152 16.98 9.79 5.83
C LYS A 152 18.11 10.53 5.11
N SER A 153 18.39 11.77 5.50
CA SER A 153 19.47 12.59 4.94
C SER A 153 20.88 12.06 5.24
N ASP A 154 21.00 11.22 6.28
CA ASP A 154 22.21 10.54 6.71
C ASP A 154 22.47 9.21 5.97
N ALA A 155 21.47 8.69 5.26
CA ALA A 155 21.61 7.49 4.46
C ALA A 155 22.65 7.70 3.33
N ARG A 156 23.55 6.73 3.17
CA ARG A 156 24.53 6.72 2.06
C ARG A 156 24.03 5.96 0.85
N HIS A 157 23.12 5.01 1.08
CA HIS A 157 22.57 4.16 0.05
C HIS A 157 21.05 4.24 0.07
N CYS A 158 20.45 4.37 -1.11
CA CYS A 158 19.02 4.21 -1.31
C CYS A 158 18.81 3.42 -2.59
N THR A 159 18.03 2.35 -2.52
CA THR A 159 17.67 1.53 -3.68
C THR A 159 16.18 1.70 -3.93
N VAL A 160 15.81 2.09 -5.14
CA VAL A 160 14.42 2.12 -5.59
C VAL A 160 14.22 1.04 -6.63
N ILE A 161 13.24 0.19 -6.41
CA ILE A 161 12.84 -0.83 -7.37
C ILE A 161 11.65 -0.26 -8.15
N HIS A 162 11.63 -0.46 -9.47
CA HIS A 162 10.51 -0.12 -10.32
C HIS A 162 9.96 -1.41 -10.91
N SER A 163 8.67 -1.66 -10.73
CA SER A 163 7.95 -2.75 -11.39
C SER A 163 7.12 -2.18 -12.52
N MET A 164 7.38 -2.61 -13.75
CA MET A 164 6.71 -2.10 -14.95
C MET A 164 6.28 -3.24 -15.89
N SER A 165 5.30 -2.94 -16.74
CA SER A 165 4.91 -3.79 -17.88
C SER A 165 5.96 -3.73 -18.99
N GLN A 166 5.93 -4.68 -19.93
CA GLN A 166 6.79 -4.70 -21.13
C GLN A 166 6.86 -3.34 -21.85
N ASN A 167 5.71 -2.72 -22.18
CA ASN A 167 5.71 -1.43 -22.88
C ASN A 167 6.38 -0.31 -22.06
N GLY A 168 6.22 -0.36 -20.73
CA GLY A 168 6.85 0.60 -19.83
C GLY A 168 8.36 0.38 -19.73
N TRP A 169 8.82 -0.86 -19.94
CA TRP A 169 10.23 -1.19 -20.05
C TRP A 169 10.83 -0.63 -21.34
N GLU A 170 10.15 -0.77 -22.48
CA GLU A 170 10.60 -0.18 -23.75
C GLU A 170 10.77 1.35 -23.64
N ASP A 171 9.78 2.05 -23.07
CA ASP A 171 9.87 3.50 -22.82
C ASP A 171 11.01 3.86 -21.85
N PHE A 172 11.27 3.02 -20.85
CA PHE A 172 12.34 3.23 -19.88
C PHE A 172 13.71 3.00 -20.52
N ALA A 173 13.83 1.95 -21.33
CA ALA A 173 15.04 1.61 -22.06
C ALA A 173 15.40 2.70 -23.07
N GLU A 174 14.41 3.27 -23.78
CA GLU A 174 14.62 4.40 -24.68
C GLU A 174 15.14 5.64 -23.95
N LYS A 175 14.51 6.02 -22.82
CA LYS A 175 14.92 7.20 -22.04
C LYS A 175 16.32 7.07 -21.46
N TYR A 176 16.68 5.87 -21.05
CA TYR A 176 17.97 5.61 -20.43
C TYR A 176 19.01 5.08 -21.39
N ASP A 177 18.71 4.96 -22.69
CA ASP A 177 19.59 4.42 -23.72
C ASP A 177 20.14 3.04 -23.30
N LEU A 178 19.21 2.11 -23.09
CA LEU A 178 19.42 0.70 -22.76
C LEU A 178 18.86 -0.20 -23.85
N ASP A 179 19.35 -1.43 -23.91
CA ASP A 179 18.81 -2.44 -24.82
C ASP A 179 17.45 -2.95 -24.31
N ALA A 180 16.42 -2.85 -25.13
CA ALA A 180 15.07 -3.29 -24.79
C ALA A 180 14.96 -4.83 -24.74
N ASP A 181 15.85 -5.54 -25.44
CA ASP A 181 15.86 -7.01 -25.51
C ASP A 181 16.46 -7.66 -24.26
N ASP A 182 17.25 -6.92 -23.47
CA ASP A 182 17.77 -7.40 -22.18
C ASP A 182 16.69 -7.26 -21.12
N ILE A 183 15.95 -8.34 -20.85
CA ILE A 183 14.86 -8.36 -19.86
C ILE A 183 15.46 -8.45 -18.45
N PRO A 184 15.46 -7.37 -17.65
CA PRO A 184 16.07 -7.39 -16.34
C PRO A 184 15.20 -8.16 -15.35
N SER A 185 15.86 -8.95 -14.50
CA SER A 185 15.23 -9.55 -13.32
C SER A 185 15.86 -8.97 -12.06
N PHE A 186 15.00 -8.65 -11.07
CA PHE A 186 15.41 -8.22 -9.74
C PHE A 186 14.71 -9.07 -8.67
N GLN A 187 15.15 -8.96 -7.41
CA GLN A 187 14.44 -9.60 -6.32
C GLN A 187 13.01 -9.05 -6.24
N ASN A 188 12.02 -9.93 -6.42
CA ASN A 188 10.63 -9.54 -6.45
C ASN A 188 10.20 -8.88 -5.12
N PRO A 189 9.84 -7.58 -5.10
CA PRO A 189 9.31 -6.94 -3.90
C PRO A 189 7.92 -7.47 -3.53
N ASN A 190 7.25 -8.14 -4.48
CA ASN A 190 5.89 -8.66 -4.38
C ASN A 190 5.91 -10.19 -4.21
N ASP A 191 6.23 -10.68 -3.01
CA ASP A 191 6.07 -12.10 -2.63
C ASP A 191 4.62 -12.64 -2.67
N TRP A 192 3.63 -11.79 -2.95
CA TRP A 192 2.21 -12.14 -2.86
C TRP A 192 1.70 -12.51 -4.25
N VAL A 193 1.24 -13.75 -4.42
CA VAL A 193 0.59 -14.22 -5.66
C VAL A 193 -0.80 -13.61 -5.75
N PHE A 194 -0.85 -12.40 -6.31
CA PHE A 194 -2.12 -11.73 -6.59
C PHE A 194 -2.86 -12.45 -7.74
N PRO A 195 -4.19 -12.59 -7.67
CA PRO A 195 -4.98 -13.26 -8.72
C PRO A 195 -5.08 -12.44 -10.02
N TRP A 196 -4.82 -11.13 -9.99
CA TRP A 196 -4.65 -10.28 -11.18
C TRP A 196 -3.21 -10.34 -11.69
N LEU A 197 -2.64 -11.53 -11.74
CA LEU A 197 -1.27 -11.79 -12.19
C LEU A 197 -1.09 -11.26 -13.62
N THR A 198 -0.53 -10.06 -13.74
CA THR A 198 0.19 -9.66 -14.95
C THR A 198 1.43 -10.53 -14.99
N GLN A 199 1.44 -11.51 -15.89
CA GLN A 199 2.54 -12.47 -16.06
C GLN A 199 3.85 -11.78 -16.50
N ASP A 200 3.76 -10.53 -16.97
CA ASP A 200 4.87 -9.77 -17.53
C ASP A 200 5.20 -8.55 -16.64
N THR A 201 5.78 -8.81 -15.46
CA THR A 201 6.33 -7.73 -14.62
C THR A 201 7.86 -7.74 -14.71
N ILE A 202 8.39 -6.68 -15.29
CA ILE A 202 9.83 -6.43 -15.39
C ILE A 202 10.24 -5.56 -14.20
N GLN A 203 11.38 -5.91 -13.60
CA GLN A 203 11.87 -5.23 -12.40
C GLN A 203 13.27 -4.71 -12.62
N ILE A 204 13.42 -3.41 -12.39
CA ILE A 204 14.69 -2.70 -12.49
C ILE A 204 14.94 -1.95 -11.19
N ALA A 205 16.20 -1.81 -10.77
CA ALA A 205 16.55 -1.06 -9.58
C ALA A 205 17.45 0.14 -9.91
N GLU A 206 17.11 1.29 -9.33
CA GLU A 206 17.93 2.50 -9.29
C GLU A 206 18.64 2.53 -7.92
N PHE A 207 19.97 2.45 -7.94
CA PHE A 207 20.80 2.54 -6.75
C PHE A 207 21.45 3.92 -6.65
N TYR A 208 21.18 4.62 -5.56
CA TYR A 208 21.75 5.92 -5.24
C TYR A 208 22.85 5.77 -4.19
N GLU A 209 24.05 6.24 -4.51
CA GLU A 209 25.16 6.33 -3.56
C GLU A 209 25.54 7.80 -3.28
N VAL A 210 25.81 8.13 -2.02
CA VAL A 210 26.28 9.46 -1.61
C VAL A 210 27.75 9.41 -1.26
N VAL A 211 28.56 10.21 -1.94
CA VAL A 211 30.01 10.30 -1.73
C VAL A 211 30.40 11.73 -1.37
N GLU A 212 31.13 11.88 -0.26
CA GLU A 212 31.76 13.15 0.09
C GLU A 212 33.04 13.36 -0.72
N LYS A 213 33.08 14.41 -1.53
CA LYS A 213 34.28 14.79 -2.29
C LYS A 213 34.74 16.18 -1.84
N LYS A 214 36.06 16.35 -1.77
CA LYS A 214 36.68 17.67 -1.61
C LYS A 214 36.78 18.29 -3.00
N GLU A 215 36.05 19.37 -3.24
CA GLU A 215 36.09 20.13 -4.49
C GLU A 215 36.78 21.48 -4.26
N THR A 216 37.50 21.95 -5.26
CA THR A 216 38.12 23.29 -5.25
C THR A 216 37.12 24.31 -5.79
N ALA A 217 36.73 25.25 -4.93
CA ALA A 217 35.98 26.44 -5.31
C ALA A 217 36.93 27.56 -5.74
N TYR A 218 36.62 28.21 -6.86
CA TYR A 218 37.28 29.40 -7.34
C TYR A 218 36.42 30.61 -7.02
N ILE A 219 37.01 31.58 -6.35
CA ILE A 219 36.34 32.83 -6.00
C ILE A 219 36.75 33.85 -7.07
N TYR A 220 35.77 34.29 -7.84
CA TYR A 220 35.90 35.33 -8.84
C TYR A 220 35.33 36.63 -8.29
N GLN A 221 35.85 37.75 -8.76
CA GLN A 221 35.26 39.07 -8.50
C GLN A 221 34.52 39.52 -9.75
N ASP A 222 33.27 39.93 -9.58
CA ASP A 222 32.53 40.60 -10.62
C ASP A 222 33.14 42.00 -10.88
N PRO A 223 33.57 42.32 -12.12
CA PRO A 223 34.11 43.63 -12.44
C PRO A 223 33.09 44.77 -12.33
N VAL A 224 31.79 44.47 -12.38
CA VAL A 224 30.71 45.48 -12.37
C VAL A 224 30.16 45.74 -10.97
N THR A 225 29.87 44.68 -10.21
CA THR A 225 29.28 44.80 -8.86
C THR A 225 30.34 44.77 -7.75
N GLY A 226 31.55 44.27 -8.03
CA GLY A 226 32.64 44.13 -7.06
C GLY A 226 32.41 43.02 -6.03
N GLU A 227 31.27 42.32 -6.08
CA GLU A 227 30.93 41.25 -5.15
C GLU A 227 31.72 39.97 -5.50
N PRO A 228 32.27 39.26 -4.49
CA PRO A 228 32.95 38.00 -4.72
C PRO A 228 31.93 36.90 -4.98
N VAL A 229 31.93 36.34 -6.19
CA VAL A 229 31.10 35.20 -6.59
C VAL A 229 31.96 33.94 -6.62
N SER A 230 31.57 32.92 -5.87
CA SER A 230 32.27 31.64 -5.85
C SER A 230 31.65 30.65 -6.85
N TYR A 231 32.46 30.14 -7.77
CA TYR A 231 32.10 29.08 -8.69
C TYR A 231 32.96 27.83 -8.46
N PHE A 232 32.41 26.63 -8.69
CA PHE A 232 33.13 25.38 -8.45
C PHE A 232 33.80 24.83 -9.71
N LYS A 233 35.08 24.42 -9.62
CA LYS A 233 35.91 23.99 -10.77
C LYS A 233 35.25 23.02 -11.76
N ARG A 234 34.35 22.14 -11.31
CA ARG A 234 33.69 21.14 -12.16
C ARG A 234 32.44 21.63 -12.86
N ASP A 235 31.69 22.53 -12.23
CA ASP A 235 30.45 23.09 -12.78
C ASP A 235 30.77 24.20 -13.83
N ILE A 236 32.01 24.72 -13.83
CA ILE A 236 32.48 25.76 -14.77
C ILE A 236 33.12 25.16 -16.03
N LYS A 237 33.36 23.84 -16.14
CA LYS A 237 34.23 23.33 -17.23
C LYS A 237 33.79 23.72 -18.65
N ASP A 238 32.49 24.02 -18.83
CA ASP A 238 31.90 24.47 -20.08
C ASP A 238 31.66 26.00 -20.15
N VAL A 239 31.86 26.75 -19.06
CA VAL A 239 31.57 28.21 -18.93
C VAL A 239 32.83 29.03 -18.56
N ILE A 240 34.00 28.38 -18.41
CA ILE A 240 35.27 29.06 -18.06
C ILE A 240 35.62 30.11 -19.12
N ASP A 241 35.39 29.79 -20.38
CA ASP A 241 35.77 30.62 -21.52
C ASP A 241 34.90 31.89 -21.55
N ASP A 242 33.58 31.76 -21.35
CA ASP A 242 32.66 32.90 -21.29
C ASP A 242 32.93 33.84 -20.09
N LEU A 243 33.29 33.28 -18.93
CA LEU A 243 33.60 34.07 -17.72
C LEU A 243 34.96 34.77 -17.83
N ALA A 244 35.94 34.15 -18.49
CA ALA A 244 37.22 34.77 -18.79
C ALA A 244 37.05 35.93 -19.78
N ASP A 245 36.23 35.74 -20.83
CA ASP A 245 35.92 36.77 -21.81
C ASP A 245 35.12 37.94 -21.21
N SER A 246 34.31 37.67 -20.19
CA SER A 246 33.55 38.68 -19.43
C SER A 246 34.40 39.50 -18.44
N GLY A 247 35.70 39.20 -18.30
CA GLY A 247 36.64 39.98 -17.48
C GLY A 247 36.61 39.68 -15.98
N PHE A 248 36.06 38.54 -15.55
CA PHE A 248 36.08 38.14 -14.14
C PHE A 248 37.50 37.79 -13.68
N ILE A 249 37.98 38.44 -12.62
CA ILE A 249 39.31 38.19 -12.07
C ILE A 249 39.22 37.13 -10.97
N LYS A 250 40.04 36.08 -11.08
CA LYS A 250 40.15 35.03 -10.06
C LYS A 250 41.01 35.51 -8.89
N ILE A 251 40.42 35.61 -7.70
CA ILE A 251 41.10 36.09 -6.48
C ILE A 251 41.72 34.94 -5.70
N ALA A 252 40.95 33.86 -5.46
CA ALA A 252 41.33 32.84 -4.50
C ALA A 252 40.80 31.45 -4.85
N GLU A 253 41.49 30.44 -4.35
CA GLU A 253 41.05 29.04 -4.38
C GLU A 253 40.81 28.53 -2.97
N ARG A 254 39.70 27.84 -2.75
CA ARG A 254 39.38 27.21 -1.45
C ARG A 254 38.89 25.78 -1.66
N GLN A 255 39.39 24.83 -0.87
CA GLN A 255 38.83 23.49 -0.84
C GLN A 255 37.60 23.44 0.07
N ILE A 256 36.47 22.99 -0.47
CA ILE A 256 35.20 22.83 0.22
C ILE A 256 34.78 21.36 0.10
N LYS A 257 34.30 20.77 1.20
CA LYS A 257 33.70 19.43 1.20
C LYS A 257 32.27 19.54 0.68
N ARG A 258 31.92 18.76 -0.34
CA ARG A 258 30.58 18.71 -0.94
C ARG A 258 30.12 17.27 -1.07
N ARG A 259 28.83 17.02 -0.83
CA ARG A 259 28.21 15.71 -1.09
C ARG A 259 27.81 15.65 -2.55
N ARG A 260 28.11 14.54 -3.22
CA ARG A 260 27.65 14.25 -4.58
C ARG A 260 26.92 12.92 -4.56
N VAL A 261 25.84 12.84 -5.31
CA VAL A 261 25.05 11.62 -5.45
C VAL A 261 25.30 11.03 -6.83
N TYR A 262 25.46 9.72 -6.86
CA TYR A 262 25.56 8.95 -8.10
C TYR A 262 24.39 7.98 -8.17
N LYS A 263 23.74 7.94 -9.33
CA LYS A 263 22.69 6.99 -9.67
C LYS A 263 23.30 5.89 -10.53
N SER A 264 23.08 4.64 -10.14
CA SER A 264 23.47 3.46 -10.93
C SER A 264 22.22 2.65 -11.23
N ILE A 265 22.04 2.23 -12.48
CA ILE A 265 20.93 1.38 -12.90
C ILE A 265 21.42 -0.06 -12.83
N ILE A 266 20.78 -0.87 -11.98
CA ILE A 266 21.23 -2.22 -11.65
C ILE A 266 20.11 -3.24 -11.84
N THR A 267 20.48 -4.42 -12.28
CA THR A 267 19.67 -5.63 -12.24
C THR A 267 20.24 -6.59 -11.19
N CYS A 268 19.62 -7.75 -10.99
CA CYS A 268 20.19 -8.78 -10.12
C CYS A 268 21.49 -9.37 -10.69
N THR A 269 21.62 -9.39 -12.01
CA THR A 269 22.71 -10.06 -12.73
C THR A 269 23.87 -9.12 -13.06
N ALA A 270 23.58 -7.88 -13.45
CA ALA A 270 24.58 -6.94 -13.93
C ALA A 270 24.24 -5.47 -13.60
N VAL A 271 25.27 -4.62 -13.66
CA VAL A 271 25.10 -3.16 -13.61
C VAL A 271 24.99 -2.68 -15.04
N LEU A 272 23.86 -2.07 -15.40
CA LEU A 272 23.59 -1.56 -16.75
C LEU A 272 24.28 -0.22 -16.97
N LYS A 273 24.10 0.72 -16.05
CA LYS A 273 24.78 2.02 -16.05
C LYS A 273 25.36 2.30 -14.68
N ASP A 274 26.67 2.41 -14.61
CA ASP A 274 27.40 2.69 -13.37
C ASP A 274 27.63 4.19 -13.20
N LYS A 275 27.35 4.71 -12.00
CA LYS A 275 27.73 6.05 -11.53
C LYS A 275 27.37 7.22 -12.45
N GLN A 276 26.13 7.27 -12.90
CA GLN A 276 25.58 8.48 -13.51
C GLN A 276 25.48 9.59 -12.44
N LEU A 277 26.10 10.74 -12.70
CA LEU A 277 25.98 11.89 -11.82
C LEU A 277 24.56 12.45 -11.89
N ILE A 278 23.92 12.65 -10.74
CA ILE A 278 22.60 13.30 -10.67
C ILE A 278 22.71 14.77 -10.27
N ALA A 279 21.75 15.57 -10.71
CA ALA A 279 21.56 16.92 -10.20
C ALA A 279 21.15 16.86 -8.72
N GLY A 280 21.91 17.57 -7.86
CA GLY A 280 21.67 17.62 -6.43
C GLY A 280 22.76 16.98 -5.56
N GLU A 281 22.81 17.42 -4.31
CA GLU A 281 23.81 16.97 -3.32
C GLU A 281 23.29 15.87 -2.39
N HIS A 282 21.96 15.69 -2.38
CA HIS A 282 21.24 14.74 -1.54
C HIS A 282 20.43 13.77 -2.40
N ILE A 283 20.07 12.62 -1.83
CA ILE A 283 19.25 11.63 -2.50
C ILE A 283 17.89 12.27 -2.84
N PRO A 284 17.42 12.22 -4.10
CA PRO A 284 16.24 12.96 -4.55
C PRO A 284 14.91 12.32 -4.14
N ILE A 285 14.94 11.28 -3.29
CA ILE A 285 13.77 10.55 -2.82
C ILE A 285 13.48 11.03 -1.42
N VAL A 286 12.27 11.55 -1.20
CA VAL A 286 11.85 12.05 0.10
C VAL A 286 10.85 11.07 0.69
N PRO A 287 11.22 10.36 1.78
CA PRO A 287 10.28 9.51 2.50
C PRO A 287 9.41 10.37 3.44
N VAL A 288 8.18 9.94 3.63
CA VAL A 288 7.27 10.41 4.67
C VAL A 288 6.91 9.25 5.57
N PHE A 289 6.86 9.50 6.87
CA PHE A 289 6.59 8.47 7.87
C PHE A 289 5.35 8.81 8.69
N GLY A 290 4.60 7.78 9.08
CA GLY A 290 3.49 7.86 10.02
C GLY A 290 4.03 7.95 11.44
N GLU A 291 3.71 6.96 12.26
CA GLU A 291 4.43 6.75 13.52
C GLU A 291 5.75 6.06 13.21
N TRP A 292 6.87 6.60 13.70
CA TRP A 292 8.21 6.11 13.40
C TRP A 292 9.11 6.19 14.64
N GLY A 293 9.93 5.16 14.82
CA GLY A 293 10.91 5.10 15.89
C GLY A 293 11.85 3.90 15.78
N PHE A 294 12.72 3.76 16.79
CA PHE A 294 13.62 2.63 16.91
C PHE A 294 13.28 1.80 18.14
N VAL A 295 13.19 0.48 17.96
CA VAL A 295 13.09 -0.51 19.04
C VAL A 295 14.26 -1.46 18.87
N GLU A 296 15.15 -1.55 19.86
CA GLU A 296 16.35 -2.41 19.81
C GLU A 296 17.19 -2.21 18.52
N ASP A 297 17.42 -0.95 18.14
CA ASP A 297 18.12 -0.55 16.91
C ASP A 297 17.48 -1.01 15.59
N LYS A 298 16.26 -1.56 15.64
CA LYS A 298 15.43 -1.84 14.47
C LYS A 298 14.47 -0.68 14.22
N GLU A 299 14.42 -0.23 12.97
CA GLU A 299 13.48 0.78 12.53
C GLU A 299 12.07 0.20 12.52
N VAL A 300 11.15 0.85 13.24
CA VAL A 300 9.73 0.49 13.25
C VAL A 300 8.95 1.71 12.80
N TYR A 301 8.12 1.51 11.79
CA TYR A 301 7.14 2.51 11.37
C TYR A 301 5.77 1.86 11.19
N GLU A 302 4.72 2.59 11.50
CA GLU A 302 3.35 2.12 11.40
C GLU A 302 2.36 3.21 10.99
N GLY A 303 1.27 2.75 10.36
CA GLY A 303 0.08 3.54 10.10
C GLY A 303 -1.04 3.17 11.07
N VAL A 304 -2.11 3.95 11.06
CA VAL A 304 -3.28 3.76 11.95
C VAL A 304 -3.93 2.38 11.80
N VAL A 305 -3.72 1.74 10.65
CA VAL A 305 -4.34 0.45 10.31
C VAL A 305 -3.76 -0.70 11.14
N ARG A 306 -2.48 -0.66 11.54
CA ARG A 306 -1.77 -1.83 12.09
C ARG A 306 -2.48 -2.45 13.29
N LEU A 307 -2.81 -1.65 14.29
CA LEU A 307 -3.50 -2.09 15.51
C LEU A 307 -4.97 -2.46 15.26
N THR A 308 -5.61 -1.85 14.25
CA THR A 308 -7.02 -2.12 13.95
C THR A 308 -7.25 -3.47 13.26
N LYS A 309 -6.19 -4.08 12.69
CA LYS A 309 -6.29 -5.35 11.94
C LYS A 309 -6.92 -6.47 12.76
N ASP A 310 -6.46 -6.64 14.00
CA ASP A 310 -6.86 -7.79 14.83
C ASP A 310 -8.35 -7.74 15.20
N GLY A 311 -8.80 -6.62 15.76
CA GLY A 311 -10.23 -6.42 16.07
C GLY A 311 -11.12 -6.50 14.83
N GLN A 312 -10.61 -6.06 13.68
CA GLN A 312 -11.36 -6.11 12.42
C GLN A 312 -11.46 -7.54 11.85
N ARG A 313 -10.43 -8.37 12.00
CA ARG A 313 -10.48 -9.80 11.66
C ARG A 313 -11.51 -10.53 12.52
N LEU A 314 -11.51 -10.28 13.83
CA LEU A 314 -12.48 -10.86 14.75
C LEU A 314 -13.92 -10.47 14.39
N ARG A 315 -14.15 -9.19 14.06
CA ARG A 315 -15.45 -8.70 13.60
C ARG A 315 -15.92 -9.44 12.34
N ASN A 316 -15.05 -9.58 11.35
CA ASN A 316 -15.36 -10.28 10.10
C ASN A 316 -15.67 -11.76 10.35
N MET A 317 -14.93 -12.41 11.27
CA MET A 317 -15.17 -13.81 11.67
C MET A 317 -16.55 -13.99 12.32
N ILE A 318 -16.89 -13.17 13.32
CA ILE A 318 -18.18 -13.28 14.04
C ILE A 318 -19.36 -13.10 13.10
N MET A 319 -19.30 -12.09 12.23
CA MET A 319 -20.39 -11.82 11.29
C MET A 319 -20.54 -12.92 10.24
N SER A 320 -19.42 -13.49 9.79
CA SER A 320 -19.43 -14.62 8.87
C SER A 320 -20.03 -15.87 9.53
N PHE A 321 -19.68 -16.14 10.78
CA PHE A 321 -20.25 -17.24 11.56
C PHE A 321 -21.75 -17.08 11.80
N ASN A 322 -22.21 -15.86 12.08
CA ASN A 322 -23.64 -15.57 12.21
C ASN A 322 -24.40 -15.81 10.90
N ALA A 323 -23.81 -15.46 9.74
CA ALA A 323 -24.41 -15.76 8.45
C ALA A 323 -24.52 -17.27 8.22
N ASP A 324 -23.51 -18.06 8.60
CA ASP A 324 -23.55 -19.52 8.53
C ASP A 324 -24.64 -20.11 9.44
N ILE A 325 -24.80 -19.59 10.67
CA ILE A 325 -25.90 -20.00 11.56
C ILE A 325 -27.25 -19.74 10.88
N VAL A 326 -27.47 -18.53 10.34
CA VAL A 326 -28.75 -18.17 9.72
C VAL A 326 -29.02 -18.99 8.46
N ALA A 327 -27.99 -19.26 7.66
CA ALA A 327 -28.10 -19.99 6.39
C ALA A 327 -28.31 -21.49 6.58
N ARG A 328 -27.58 -22.12 7.52
CA ARG A 328 -27.55 -23.58 7.69
C ARG A 328 -28.56 -24.09 8.71
N THR A 329 -29.15 -23.22 9.54
CA THR A 329 -30.11 -23.65 10.56
C THR A 329 -31.47 -24.01 9.92
N PRO A 330 -31.94 -25.27 10.09
CA PRO A 330 -33.29 -25.64 9.70
C PRO A 330 -34.30 -24.75 10.45
N LYS A 331 -35.31 -24.25 9.73
CA LYS A 331 -36.37 -23.47 10.37
C LYS A 331 -37.14 -24.34 11.36
N LYS A 332 -37.60 -23.74 12.46
CA LYS A 332 -38.38 -24.41 13.49
C LYS A 332 -39.65 -24.99 12.87
N LYS A 333 -39.71 -26.32 12.74
CA LYS A 333 -40.88 -27.07 12.32
C LYS A 333 -41.23 -28.10 13.40
N PRO A 334 -42.51 -28.41 13.62
CA PRO A 334 -42.89 -29.50 14.52
C PRO A 334 -42.32 -30.83 14.02
N PHE A 335 -41.86 -31.67 14.95
CA PHE A 335 -41.36 -33.01 14.63
C PHE A 335 -42.51 -34.01 14.69
N PHE A 336 -42.70 -34.76 13.61
CA PHE A 336 -43.68 -35.84 13.51
C PHE A 336 -43.02 -37.12 13.05
N TRP A 337 -43.57 -38.26 13.46
CA TRP A 337 -43.28 -39.53 12.83
C TRP A 337 -44.10 -39.68 11.53
N PRO A 338 -43.59 -40.31 10.46
CA PRO A 338 -44.34 -40.46 9.21
C PRO A 338 -45.74 -41.07 9.38
N GLU A 339 -45.89 -42.01 10.32
CA GLU A 339 -47.17 -42.65 10.63
C GLU A 339 -48.20 -41.70 11.27
N GLN A 340 -47.76 -40.60 11.89
CA GLN A 340 -48.64 -39.65 12.57
C GLN A 340 -49.29 -38.64 11.62
N ILE A 341 -48.68 -38.39 10.46
CA ILE A 341 -49.14 -37.41 9.47
C ILE A 341 -49.84 -38.05 8.27
N ALA A 342 -49.73 -39.38 8.12
CA ALA A 342 -50.30 -40.12 7.01
C ALA A 342 -51.80 -39.81 6.81
N GLY A 343 -52.14 -39.29 5.62
CA GLY A 343 -53.50 -38.91 5.23
C GLY A 343 -53.92 -37.48 5.61
N PHE A 344 -53.11 -36.74 6.36
CA PHE A 344 -53.35 -35.34 6.74
C PHE A 344 -52.25 -34.38 6.24
N GLU A 345 -51.35 -34.82 5.36
CA GLU A 345 -50.22 -34.03 4.84
C GLU A 345 -50.65 -32.74 4.12
N HIS A 346 -51.78 -32.76 3.41
CA HIS A 346 -52.35 -31.59 2.74
C HIS A 346 -52.68 -30.45 3.73
N MET A 347 -52.93 -30.75 5.00
CA MET A 347 -53.15 -29.68 6.00
C MET A 347 -51.84 -28.97 6.38
N TYR A 348 -50.67 -29.52 6.04
CA TYR A 348 -49.34 -29.00 6.39
C TYR A 348 -48.55 -28.50 5.16
N ASP A 349 -49.23 -28.27 4.03
CA ASP A 349 -48.63 -27.88 2.75
C ASP A 349 -48.17 -26.40 2.70
N GLY A 350 -48.59 -25.60 3.68
CA GLY A 350 -48.28 -24.17 3.79
C GLY A 350 -49.44 -23.23 3.46
N ASN A 351 -50.63 -23.76 3.15
CA ASN A 351 -51.85 -22.97 2.92
C ASN A 351 -52.64 -22.79 4.23
N ASP A 352 -53.06 -21.55 4.51
CA ASP A 352 -53.79 -21.17 5.73
C ASP A 352 -55.32 -21.32 5.61
N ASP A 353 -55.80 -22.22 4.76
CA ASP A 353 -57.23 -22.41 4.49
C ASP A 353 -57.95 -23.17 5.62
N TYR A 354 -57.21 -23.86 6.51
CA TYR A 354 -57.76 -24.73 7.55
C TYR A 354 -57.58 -24.15 8.97
N PRO A 355 -58.65 -23.99 9.77
CA PRO A 355 -58.56 -23.46 11.15
C PRO A 355 -58.08 -24.48 12.20
N TYR A 356 -57.75 -25.71 11.78
CA TYR A 356 -57.28 -26.78 12.65
C TYR A 356 -56.31 -27.69 11.89
N TYR A 357 -55.36 -28.26 12.65
CA TYR A 357 -54.44 -29.27 12.15
C TYR A 357 -54.75 -30.59 12.83
N CYS A 358 -54.90 -31.66 12.03
CA CYS A 358 -55.18 -32.99 12.52
C CYS A 358 -53.94 -33.88 12.40
N SER A 359 -53.67 -34.63 13.46
CA SER A 359 -52.63 -35.67 13.49
C SER A 359 -53.19 -36.94 14.11
N ILE A 360 -52.61 -38.09 13.75
CA ILE A 360 -52.98 -39.38 14.31
C ILE A 360 -52.35 -39.52 15.70
N ALA A 361 -53.18 -39.48 16.76
CA ALA A 361 -52.72 -39.78 18.11
C ALA A 361 -52.55 -41.30 18.29
N ARG A 362 -51.30 -41.73 18.47
CA ARG A 362 -50.88 -43.07 18.96
C ARG A 362 -51.52 -44.26 18.23
N MET A 363 -50.75 -44.91 17.35
CA MET A 363 -50.84 -46.37 17.26
C MET A 363 -50.10 -46.98 18.45
N ARG A 364 -50.78 -47.82 19.24
CA ARG A 364 -50.07 -48.70 20.19
C ARG A 364 -49.30 -49.72 19.37
N THR A 365 -47.99 -49.53 19.21
CA THR A 365 -47.08 -50.60 18.81
C THR A 365 -47.15 -51.67 19.90
N THR A 366 -47.78 -52.80 19.60
CA THR A 366 -47.73 -53.99 20.46
C THR A 366 -46.47 -54.76 20.07
N GLU A 367 -45.32 -54.30 20.55
CA GLU A 367 -44.12 -55.14 20.54
C GLU A 367 -44.39 -56.37 21.43
N LYS A 368 -44.38 -57.55 20.80
CA LYS A 368 -44.42 -58.84 21.49
C LYS A 368 -43.19 -58.98 22.37
N CYS A 369 -43.31 -58.70 23.67
CA CYS A 369 -42.43 -59.27 24.67
C CYS A 369 -42.96 -60.68 24.99
N GLN A 370 -42.32 -61.70 24.40
CA GLN A 370 -42.58 -63.10 24.75
C GLN A 370 -42.17 -63.33 26.21
N LEU A 371 -43.14 -63.42 27.11
CA LEU A 371 -42.96 -64.01 28.44
C LEU A 371 -44.24 -64.76 28.86
N SER A 372 -44.18 -66.07 28.62
CA SER A 372 -44.81 -67.19 29.33
C SER A 372 -46.19 -67.02 30.01
N ARG A 373 -47.10 -67.87 29.52
CA ARG A 373 -48.13 -68.64 30.27
C ARG A 373 -49.48 -67.95 30.54
N TRP A 374 -50.51 -68.69 30.14
CA TRP A 374 -51.96 -68.55 30.39
C TRP A 374 -52.81 -67.89 29.29
N HIS A 375 -53.76 -68.70 28.81
CA HIS A 375 -54.73 -68.42 27.76
C HIS A 375 -55.59 -67.19 28.05
N ILE A 376 -55.62 -66.25 27.10
CA ILE A 376 -56.76 -65.36 26.87
C ILE A 376 -56.92 -65.19 25.35
N THR A 377 -57.91 -65.86 24.77
CA THR A 377 -58.47 -65.49 23.46
C THR A 377 -59.16 -64.13 23.58
N LYS A 378 -58.52 -63.08 23.08
CA LYS A 378 -59.17 -61.79 22.77
C LYS A 378 -59.07 -61.52 21.28
N THR A 379 -60.22 -61.43 20.64
CA THR A 379 -60.40 -60.92 19.28
C THR A 379 -59.83 -59.50 19.17
N LEU A 380 -58.81 -59.33 18.31
CA LEU A 380 -58.25 -58.05 17.93
C LEU A 380 -59.28 -57.28 17.08
N ARG A 381 -59.97 -56.31 17.67
CA ARG A 381 -60.63 -55.25 16.89
C ARG A 381 -59.58 -54.20 16.53
N TYR A 382 -59.32 -54.03 15.24
CA TYR A 382 -58.70 -52.81 14.70
C TYR A 382 -59.55 -51.61 15.15
N ARG A 383 -59.07 -50.85 16.14
CA ARG A 383 -59.61 -49.50 16.38
C ARG A 383 -58.93 -48.59 15.36
N LYS A 384 -59.71 -48.00 14.45
CA LYS A 384 -59.20 -46.93 13.58
C LYS A 384 -58.51 -45.88 14.45
N PRO A 385 -57.31 -45.40 14.09
CA PRO A 385 -56.66 -44.32 14.80
C PRO A 385 -57.65 -43.15 14.92
N THR A 386 -57.88 -42.67 16.15
CA THR A 386 -58.74 -41.51 16.38
C THR A 386 -57.96 -40.25 16.01
N PRO A 387 -58.42 -39.45 15.04
CA PRO A 387 -57.77 -38.19 14.73
C PRO A 387 -57.89 -37.26 15.94
N THR A 388 -56.77 -36.66 16.34
CA THR A 388 -56.72 -35.58 17.33
C THR A 388 -56.44 -34.30 16.59
N CYS A 389 -57.38 -33.36 16.65
CA CYS A 389 -57.23 -32.05 16.02
C CYS A 389 -57.02 -30.99 17.11
N TRP A 390 -56.01 -30.15 16.93
CA TRP A 390 -55.66 -29.07 17.84
C TRP A 390 -56.04 -27.74 17.18
N LYS A 391 -56.68 -26.84 17.94
CA LYS A 391 -56.91 -25.45 17.50
C LYS A 391 -55.60 -24.67 17.61
N GLN A 392 -55.25 -23.90 16.58
CA GLN A 392 -54.13 -22.98 16.66
C GLN A 392 -54.40 -21.92 17.74
N PRO A 393 -53.45 -21.61 18.64
CA PRO A 393 -53.50 -20.36 19.40
C PRO A 393 -53.31 -19.18 18.43
N PRO A 394 -53.96 -18.02 18.67
CA PRO A 394 -53.81 -16.86 17.80
C PRO A 394 -52.33 -16.43 17.72
N GLN A 395 -51.83 -16.28 16.50
CA GLN A 395 -50.47 -15.75 16.25
C GLN A 395 -50.43 -14.28 16.68
N GLN A 396 -49.43 -13.91 17.50
CA GLN A 396 -49.07 -12.52 17.79
C GLN A 396 -48.08 -11.99 16.76
#